data_AF-A0A8T4E982-F1
#
_entry.id   AF-A0A8T4E982-F1
#
_cell.length_a   1.000
_cell.length_b   1.000
_cell.length_c   1.000
_cell.angle_alpha   90.00
_cell.angle_beta   90.00
_cell.angle_gamma   90.00
#
_symmetry.space_group_name_H-M   'P 1'
#
loop_
_entity.id
_entity.type
_entity.pdbx_description
1 polymer ?
#
loop_
_entity_poly.entity_id
_entity_poly.type
_entity_poly.pdbx_seq_one_letter_code
_entity_poly.pdbx_strand_id
1 'polypeptide(L)'
;MQLEPINYVFMIGDFAVAGLLIAYFSWAYSKGKIPKSYFCMFWIGCLIGATWEFTFYFLGDSFAHATVEWPWGLSGWPKKLSHSIWDGGIFMVGVWFCLKLLGPESRFIKWNWREFSIMWSWGIGSELLVEYLFNGRVWIYEPLPWNPVIIPPLPGSATTVGYTLIPQAVWVIAPIVFYLIFLRLDRRLRMKQIEGE
;
A
#
# COMPACT_ATOMS: atom_id res chain seq x y z
N MET A 1 -25.09 -8.34 -15.91
CA MET A 1 -24.81 -9.31 -14.84
C MET A 1 -25.10 -8.63 -13.51
N GLN A 2 -25.96 -9.20 -12.67
CA GLN A 2 -26.11 -8.72 -11.30
C GLN A 2 -24.89 -9.22 -10.51
N LEU A 3 -24.25 -8.33 -9.75
CA LEU A 3 -23.16 -8.72 -8.87
C LEU A 3 -23.73 -9.43 -7.65
N GLU A 4 -23.09 -10.51 -7.24
CA GLU A 4 -23.38 -11.14 -5.95
C GLU A 4 -23.24 -10.10 -4.82
N PRO A 5 -24.10 -10.14 -3.77
CA PRO A 5 -24.10 -9.15 -2.69
C PRO A 5 -22.73 -8.93 -2.05
N ILE A 6 -21.92 -9.98 -1.94
CA ILE A 6 -20.56 -9.92 -1.38
C ILE A 6 -19.61 -9.04 -2.22
N ASN A 7 -19.80 -8.99 -3.53
CA ASN A 7 -18.97 -8.18 -4.43
C ASN A 7 -19.27 -6.69 -4.30
N TYR A 8 -20.53 -6.34 -4.00
CA TYR A 8 -20.87 -4.96 -3.62
C TYR A 8 -20.22 -4.58 -2.29
N VAL A 9 -20.17 -5.48 -1.32
CA VAL A 9 -19.49 -5.24 -0.05
C VAL A 9 -18.00 -5.00 -0.27
N PHE A 10 -17.32 -5.80 -1.08
CA PHE A 10 -15.90 -5.57 -1.41
C PHE A 10 -15.68 -4.24 -2.12
N MET A 11 -16.47 -3.93 -3.15
CA MET A 11 -16.36 -2.66 -3.86
C MET A 11 -16.60 -1.45 -2.96
N ILE A 12 -17.70 -1.44 -2.21
CA ILE A 12 -18.05 -0.33 -1.31
C ILE A 12 -17.00 -0.21 -0.20
N GLY A 13 -16.58 -1.34 0.37
CA GLY A 13 -15.55 -1.39 1.41
C GLY A 13 -14.23 -0.81 0.93
N ASP A 14 -13.80 -1.18 -0.28
CA ASP A 14 -12.56 -0.69 -0.90
C ASP A 14 -12.53 0.84 -0.98
N PHE A 15 -13.54 1.45 -1.62
CA PHE A 15 -13.63 2.90 -1.75
C PHE A 15 -13.92 3.62 -0.43
N ALA A 16 -14.69 3.00 0.47
CA ALA A 16 -14.99 3.58 1.78
C ALA A 16 -13.72 3.70 2.62
N VAL A 17 -12.88 2.67 2.65
CA VAL A 17 -11.61 2.71 3.38
C VAL A 17 -10.66 3.75 2.77
N ALA A 18 -10.55 3.81 1.44
CA ALA A 18 -9.75 4.84 0.78
C ALA A 18 -10.22 6.27 1.16
N GLY A 19 -11.53 6.51 1.13
CA GLY A 19 -12.14 7.78 1.56
C GLY A 19 -11.88 8.10 3.04
N LEU A 20 -12.01 7.10 3.92
CA LEU A 20 -11.74 7.24 5.35
C LEU A 20 -10.27 7.55 5.63
N LEU A 21 -9.33 6.95 4.89
CA LEU A 21 -7.89 7.24 5.03
C LEU A 21 -7.59 8.69 4.66
N ILE A 22 -8.09 9.18 3.52
CA ILE A 22 -7.92 10.58 3.11
C ILE A 22 -8.52 11.52 4.15
N ALA A 23 -9.75 11.24 4.60
CA ALA A 23 -10.44 12.04 5.61
C ALA A 23 -9.65 12.07 6.93
N TYR A 24 -9.18 10.91 7.38
CA TYR A 24 -8.39 10.78 8.60
C TYR A 24 -7.09 11.58 8.54
N PHE A 25 -6.27 11.40 7.51
CA PHE A 25 -4.98 12.11 7.41
C PHE A 25 -5.17 13.61 7.23
N SER A 26 -6.19 14.05 6.48
CA SER A 26 -6.52 15.46 6.30
C SER A 26 -7.01 16.09 7.61
N TRP A 27 -7.90 15.40 8.34
CA TRP A 27 -8.36 15.81 9.65
C TRP A 27 -7.21 15.87 10.66
N ALA A 28 -6.40 14.82 10.76
CA ALA A 28 -5.28 14.75 11.69
C ALA A 28 -4.26 15.86 11.44
N TYR A 29 -3.98 16.18 10.18
CA TYR A 29 -3.11 17.30 9.81
C TYR A 29 -3.73 18.65 10.18
N SER A 30 -5.01 18.89 9.81
CA SER A 30 -5.68 20.16 10.13
C SER A 30 -5.83 20.42 11.63
N LYS A 31 -5.88 19.38 12.45
CA LYS A 31 -5.93 19.46 13.92
C LYS A 31 -4.55 19.47 14.59
N GLY A 32 -3.46 19.51 13.82
CA GLY A 32 -2.08 19.48 14.35
C GLY A 32 -1.73 18.18 15.09
N LYS A 33 -2.47 17.09 14.85
CA LYS A 33 -2.22 15.77 15.49
C LYS A 33 -1.05 15.04 14.85
N ILE A 34 -0.76 15.33 13.58
CA ILE A 34 0.41 14.83 12.87
C ILE A 34 1.19 16.00 12.27
N PRO A 35 2.54 15.92 12.23
CA PRO A 35 3.34 16.95 11.58
C PRO A 35 3.22 16.85 10.06
N LYS A 36 3.59 17.94 9.37
CA LYS A 36 3.55 18.02 7.90
C LYS A 36 4.31 16.89 7.21
N SER A 37 5.44 16.44 7.78
CA SER A 37 6.21 15.33 7.21
C SER A 37 5.37 14.05 7.10
N TYR A 38 4.58 13.72 8.11
CA TYR A 38 3.76 12.50 8.12
C TYR A 38 2.59 12.60 7.15
N PHE A 39 1.96 13.77 7.07
CA PHE A 39 0.92 14.03 6.07
C PHE A 39 1.46 13.93 4.64
N CYS A 40 2.64 14.49 4.37
CA CYS A 40 3.31 14.34 3.08
C CYS A 40 3.70 12.87 2.80
N MET A 41 4.14 12.13 3.82
CA MET A 41 4.52 10.73 3.67
C MET A 41 3.33 9.83 3.34
N PHE A 42 2.13 10.12 3.86
CA PHE A 42 0.91 9.43 3.41
C PHE A 42 0.74 9.56 1.89
N TRP A 43 0.78 10.78 1.35
CA TRP A 43 0.66 11.01 -0.10
C TRP A 43 1.81 10.43 -0.90
N ILE A 44 3.05 10.45 -0.38
CA ILE A 44 4.19 9.78 -1.01
C ILE A 44 3.96 8.28 -1.07
N GLY A 45 3.42 7.68 0.00
CA GLY A 45 3.00 6.28 0.00
C GLY A 45 1.97 6.01 -1.09
N CYS A 46 0.98 6.89 -1.27
CA CYS A 46 0.01 6.77 -2.36
C CYS A 46 0.65 6.84 -3.75
N LEU A 47 1.60 7.76 -3.94
CA LEU A 47 2.32 7.90 -5.20
C LEU A 47 3.22 6.70 -5.50
N ILE A 48 3.87 6.15 -4.47
CA ILE A 48 4.63 4.91 -4.56
C ILE A 48 3.68 3.76 -4.96
N GLY A 49 2.54 3.61 -4.30
CA GLY A 49 1.50 2.62 -4.64
C GLY A 49 1.02 2.71 -6.09
N ALA A 50 0.74 3.93 -6.52
CA ALA A 50 0.32 4.19 -7.90
C ALA A 50 1.34 3.71 -8.93
N THR A 51 2.63 3.63 -8.60
CA THR A 51 3.63 3.14 -9.57
C THR A 51 3.38 1.71 -9.99
N TRP A 52 3.05 0.79 -9.07
CA TRP A 52 2.76 -0.60 -9.45
C TRP A 52 1.29 -0.78 -9.83
N GLU A 53 0.34 -0.15 -9.15
CA GLU A 53 -1.08 -0.33 -9.45
C GLU A 53 -1.41 0.05 -10.89
N PHE A 54 -0.84 1.17 -11.36
CA PHE A 54 -1.01 1.58 -12.76
C PHE A 54 -0.12 0.78 -13.71
N THR A 55 1.09 0.37 -13.31
CA THR A 55 1.91 -0.52 -14.15
C THR A 55 1.17 -1.83 -14.43
N PHE A 56 0.60 -2.46 -13.41
CA PHE A 56 -0.18 -3.69 -13.53
C PHE A 56 -1.43 -3.49 -14.38
N TYR A 57 -2.09 -2.34 -14.22
CA TYR A 57 -3.21 -1.94 -15.07
C TYR A 57 -2.81 -1.83 -16.55
N PHE A 58 -1.66 -1.24 -16.87
CA PHE A 58 -1.19 -1.11 -18.25
C PHE A 58 -0.67 -2.42 -18.86
N LEU A 59 -0.16 -3.34 -18.04
CA LEU A 59 0.15 -4.71 -18.47
C LEU A 59 -1.13 -5.52 -18.80
N GLY A 60 -2.27 -5.07 -18.27
CA GLY A 60 -3.59 -5.60 -18.55
C GLY A 60 -3.80 -7.03 -18.03
N ASP A 61 -4.87 -7.66 -18.53
CA ASP A 61 -5.33 -8.98 -18.08
C ASP A 61 -4.30 -10.10 -18.33
N SER A 62 -3.33 -9.86 -19.21
CA SER A 62 -2.21 -10.78 -19.44
C SER A 62 -1.27 -10.92 -18.24
N PHE A 63 -1.33 -9.97 -17.29
CA PHE A 63 -0.53 -9.96 -16.08
C PHE A 63 -1.40 -10.03 -14.82
N ALA A 64 -2.43 -9.18 -14.73
CA ALA A 64 -3.32 -9.14 -13.58
C ALA A 64 -4.75 -8.84 -14.04
N HIS A 65 -5.66 -9.78 -13.82
CA HIS A 65 -7.07 -9.62 -14.19
C HIS A 65 -7.96 -9.58 -12.95
N ALA A 66 -9.10 -8.88 -13.07
CA ALA A 66 -10.10 -8.86 -12.02
C ALA A 66 -10.87 -10.18 -12.01
N THR A 67 -11.06 -10.76 -10.84
CA THR A 67 -11.94 -11.95 -10.69
C THR A 67 -13.41 -11.58 -10.84
N VAL A 68 -13.75 -10.33 -10.51
CA VAL A 68 -15.10 -9.78 -10.63
C VAL A 68 -15.02 -8.38 -11.21
N GLU A 69 -15.76 -8.16 -12.28
CA GLU A 69 -15.94 -6.83 -12.88
C GLU A 69 -16.95 -6.00 -12.08
N TRP A 70 -16.46 -4.96 -11.41
CA TRP A 70 -17.27 -3.95 -10.74
C TRP A 70 -18.01 -3.06 -11.75
N PRO A 71 -19.23 -2.61 -11.43
CA PRO A 71 -20.07 -1.87 -12.36
C PRO A 71 -19.53 -0.44 -12.56
N TRP A 72 -20.09 0.26 -13.55
CA TRP A 72 -19.78 1.67 -13.83
C TRP A 72 -18.32 1.98 -14.15
N GLY A 73 -17.56 0.97 -14.60
CA GLY A 73 -16.14 1.11 -14.91
C GLY A 73 -15.25 1.21 -13.67
N LEU A 74 -15.77 0.89 -12.48
CA LEU A 74 -15.01 0.96 -11.24
C LEU A 74 -13.87 -0.07 -11.17
N SER A 75 -13.92 -1.16 -11.95
CA SER A 75 -12.81 -2.12 -12.08
C SER A 75 -11.53 -1.53 -12.67
N GLY A 76 -11.64 -0.44 -13.43
CA GLY A 76 -10.53 0.15 -14.16
C GLY A 76 -9.64 1.02 -13.28
N TRP A 77 -9.22 2.17 -13.83
CA TRP A 77 -8.38 3.12 -13.10
C TRP A 77 -8.94 3.59 -11.73
N PRO A 78 -10.27 3.68 -11.47
CA PRO A 78 -10.76 4.10 -10.15
C PRO A 78 -10.35 3.13 -9.03
N LYS A 79 -10.43 1.82 -9.26
CA LYS A 79 -9.94 0.81 -8.30
C LYS A 79 -8.44 0.95 -8.06
N LYS A 80 -7.66 1.23 -9.12
CA LYS A 80 -6.21 1.44 -9.01
C LYS A 80 -5.86 2.67 -8.18
N LEU A 81 -6.62 3.74 -8.33
CA LEU A 81 -6.49 4.92 -7.46
C LEU A 81 -6.85 4.58 -6.00
N SER A 82 -7.94 3.84 -5.77
CA SER A 82 -8.34 3.39 -4.44
C SER A 82 -7.24 2.56 -3.77
N HIS A 83 -6.75 1.53 -4.45
CA HIS A 83 -5.64 0.69 -3.96
C HIS A 83 -4.37 1.50 -3.67
N SER A 84 -4.04 2.49 -4.52
CA SER A 84 -2.90 3.38 -4.25
C SER A 84 -3.08 4.13 -2.92
N ILE A 85 -4.31 4.53 -2.57
CA ILE A 85 -4.61 5.16 -1.28
C ILE A 85 -4.47 4.15 -0.13
N TRP A 86 -4.90 2.90 -0.33
CA TRP A 86 -4.66 1.82 0.61
C TRP A 86 -3.17 1.60 0.86
N ASP A 87 -2.33 1.60 -0.17
CA ASP A 87 -0.88 1.45 -0.06
C ASP A 87 -0.28 2.56 0.82
N GLY A 88 -0.71 3.81 0.60
CA GLY A 88 -0.35 4.94 1.46
C GLY A 88 -0.75 4.70 2.93
N GLY A 89 -1.94 4.16 3.16
CA GLY A 89 -2.40 3.75 4.49
C GLY A 89 -1.52 2.65 5.10
N ILE A 90 -1.22 1.59 4.35
CA ILE A 90 -0.38 0.46 4.79
C ILE A 90 1.02 0.95 5.18
N PHE A 91 1.65 1.81 4.38
CA PHE A 91 2.94 2.40 4.75
C PHE A 91 2.86 3.18 6.06
N MET A 92 1.80 3.97 6.26
CA MET A 92 1.62 4.75 7.47
C MET A 92 1.31 3.88 8.71
N VAL A 93 0.73 2.69 8.54
CA VAL A 93 0.64 1.69 9.62
C VAL A 93 2.03 1.20 10.03
N GLY A 94 2.95 0.99 9.07
CA GLY A 94 4.36 0.71 9.37
C GLY A 94 5.02 1.82 10.19
N VAL A 95 4.77 3.08 9.82
CA VAL A 95 5.23 4.25 10.57
C VAL A 95 4.66 4.25 11.98
N TRP A 96 3.38 3.92 12.13
CA TRP A 96 2.72 3.80 13.43
C TRP A 96 3.35 2.68 14.28
N PHE A 97 3.70 1.53 13.71
CA PHE A 97 4.42 0.47 14.44
C PHE A 97 5.77 0.96 14.95
N CYS A 98 6.53 1.69 14.13
CA CYS A 98 7.81 2.24 14.56
C CYS A 98 7.62 3.20 15.74
N LEU A 99 6.64 4.10 15.67
CA LEU A 99 6.30 5.01 16.76
C LEU A 99 5.85 4.26 18.02
N LYS A 100 5.05 3.20 17.86
CA LYS A 100 4.48 2.45 18.99
C LYS A 100 5.53 1.59 19.70
N LEU A 101 6.43 0.97 18.95
CA LEU A 101 7.42 0.01 19.46
C LEU A 101 8.73 0.67 19.88
N LEU A 102 9.16 1.74 19.20
CA LEU A 102 10.41 2.43 19.48
C LEU A 102 10.21 3.79 20.17
N GLY A 103 8.96 4.26 20.26
CA GLY A 103 8.63 5.51 20.95
C GLY A 103 9.14 6.77 20.23
N PRO A 104 9.36 7.87 20.98
CA PRO A 104 9.75 9.17 20.43
C PRO A 104 11.12 9.21 19.75
N GLU A 105 11.90 8.15 19.84
CA GLU A 105 13.18 7.99 19.14
C GLU A 105 12.99 7.64 17.66
N SER A 106 11.82 7.10 17.27
CA SER A 106 11.46 6.78 15.88
C SER A 106 11.07 8.05 15.11
N ARG A 107 12.04 8.91 14.85
CA ARG A 107 11.80 10.20 14.17
C ARG A 107 12.10 10.18 12.69
N PHE A 108 12.61 9.07 12.13
CA PHE A 108 12.99 8.98 10.72
C PHE A 108 13.97 10.11 10.33
N ILE A 109 14.89 10.46 11.24
CA ILE A 109 15.88 11.55 11.04
C ILE A 109 17.15 11.02 10.39
N LYS A 110 17.60 9.84 10.82
CA LYS A 110 18.79 9.16 10.34
C LYS A 110 18.48 7.69 10.16
N TRP A 111 19.29 7.03 9.33
CA TRP A 111 19.16 5.58 9.15
C TRP A 111 19.19 4.87 10.50
N ASN A 112 18.16 4.07 10.75
CA ASN A 112 18.01 3.25 11.93
C ASN A 112 17.52 1.86 11.51
N TRP A 113 18.36 0.85 11.76
CA TRP A 113 18.03 -0.53 11.43
C TRP A 113 16.78 -1.04 12.13
N ARG A 114 16.42 -0.53 13.32
CA ARG A 114 15.18 -0.94 14.00
C ARG A 114 13.94 -0.39 13.30
N GLU A 115 13.93 0.90 12.96
CA GLU A 115 12.84 1.51 12.19
C GLU A 115 12.69 0.81 10.83
N PHE A 116 13.81 0.62 10.13
CA PHE A 116 13.84 -0.05 8.84
C PHE A 116 13.32 -1.49 8.94
N SER A 117 13.80 -2.29 9.89
CA SER A 117 13.36 -3.67 10.05
C SER A 117 11.87 -3.79 10.36
N ILE A 118 11.31 -2.87 11.16
CA ILE A 118 9.87 -2.85 11.43
C ILE A 118 9.10 -2.52 10.15
N MET A 119 9.46 -1.45 9.43
CA MET A 119 8.83 -1.06 8.17
C MET A 119 8.89 -2.18 7.12
N TRP A 120 10.06 -2.80 6.98
CA TRP A 120 10.31 -3.83 5.99
C TRP A 120 9.58 -5.13 6.31
N SER A 121 9.63 -5.58 7.58
CA SER A 121 8.88 -6.75 8.03
C SER A 121 7.37 -6.52 7.92
N TRP A 122 6.90 -5.30 8.23
CA TRP A 122 5.50 -4.94 8.04
C TRP A 122 5.10 -4.99 6.57
N GLY A 123 5.89 -4.40 5.66
CA GLY A 123 5.57 -4.43 4.22
C GLY A 123 5.45 -5.85 3.65
N ILE A 124 6.37 -6.74 4.03
CA ILE A 124 6.28 -8.16 3.63
C ILE A 124 5.04 -8.82 4.27
N GLY A 125 4.82 -8.60 5.56
CA GLY A 125 3.69 -9.20 6.28
C GLY A 125 2.33 -8.71 5.77
N SER A 126 2.21 -7.42 5.45
CA SER A 126 0.99 -6.84 4.91
C SER A 126 0.69 -7.37 3.51
N GLU A 127 1.70 -7.54 2.66
CA GLU A 127 1.50 -8.12 1.33
C GLU A 127 1.01 -9.56 1.40
N LEU A 128 1.65 -10.40 2.22
CA LEU A 128 1.22 -11.79 2.39
C LEU A 128 -0.22 -11.87 2.89
N LEU A 129 -0.63 -10.94 3.77
CA LEU A 129 -1.99 -10.84 4.27
C LEU A 129 -2.97 -10.36 3.19
N VAL A 130 -2.60 -9.34 2.42
CA VAL A 130 -3.40 -8.80 1.32
C VAL A 130 -3.62 -9.86 0.25
N GLU A 131 -2.56 -10.56 -0.19
CA GLU A 131 -2.68 -11.69 -1.10
C GLU A 131 -3.57 -12.79 -0.53
N TYR A 132 -3.42 -13.16 0.74
CA TYR A 132 -4.25 -14.20 1.35
C TYR A 132 -5.75 -13.84 1.38
N LEU A 133 -6.05 -12.57 1.65
CA LEU A 133 -7.42 -12.08 1.78
C LEU A 133 -8.08 -11.80 0.42
N PHE A 134 -7.33 -11.33 -0.57
CA PHE A 134 -7.92 -10.77 -1.79
C PHE A 134 -7.53 -11.49 -3.09
N ASN A 135 -6.43 -12.24 -3.13
CA ASN A 135 -6.08 -13.05 -4.31
C ASN A 135 -7.16 -14.13 -4.52
N GLY A 136 -7.66 -14.24 -5.75
CA GLY A 136 -8.79 -15.09 -6.12
C GLY A 136 -10.17 -14.53 -5.76
N ARG A 137 -10.24 -13.43 -4.98
CA ARG A 137 -11.51 -12.76 -4.64
C ARG A 137 -11.69 -11.44 -5.36
N VAL A 138 -10.60 -10.68 -5.55
CA VAL A 138 -10.62 -9.35 -6.19
C VAL A 138 -9.72 -9.31 -7.43
N TRP A 139 -8.57 -9.99 -7.39
CA TRP A 139 -7.64 -10.10 -8.52
C TRP A 139 -6.97 -11.46 -8.54
N ILE A 140 -6.41 -11.82 -9.70
CA ILE A 140 -5.46 -12.92 -9.85
C ILE A 140 -4.28 -12.41 -10.67
N TYR A 141 -3.07 -12.79 -10.26
CA TYR A 141 -1.84 -12.57 -11.03
C TYR A 141 -1.52 -13.80 -11.87
N GLU A 142 -1.21 -13.58 -13.14
CA GLU A 142 -0.88 -14.66 -14.08
C GLU A 142 0.52 -15.23 -13.80
N PRO A 143 0.68 -16.57 -13.77
CA PRO A 143 1.97 -17.22 -13.63
C PRO A 143 2.73 -17.17 -14.96
N LEU A 144 3.63 -16.21 -15.08
CA LEU A 144 4.43 -15.99 -16.30
C LEU A 144 5.89 -16.41 -16.08
N PRO A 145 6.69 -16.66 -17.12
CA PRO A 145 8.11 -17.02 -16.97
C PRO A 145 8.94 -16.00 -16.16
N TRP A 146 8.54 -14.73 -16.21
CA TRP A 146 9.14 -13.61 -15.47
C TRP A 146 8.34 -13.21 -14.23
N ASN A 147 7.18 -13.83 -14.01
CA ASN A 147 6.35 -13.71 -12.81
C ASN A 147 6.01 -15.11 -12.25
N PRO A 148 7.01 -15.96 -11.95
CA PRO A 148 6.74 -17.32 -11.53
C PRO A 148 6.04 -17.35 -10.18
N VAL A 149 5.29 -18.43 -9.93
CA VAL A 149 4.78 -18.74 -8.59
C VAL A 149 5.95 -19.09 -7.68
N ILE A 150 6.12 -18.33 -6.60
CA ILE A 150 7.20 -18.52 -5.62
C ILE A 150 6.69 -19.07 -4.29
N ILE A 151 5.39 -18.90 -4.00
CA ILE A 151 4.72 -19.50 -2.85
C ILE A 151 3.54 -20.30 -3.37
N PRO A 152 3.46 -21.61 -3.09
CA PRO A 152 2.32 -22.42 -3.53
C PRO A 152 1.02 -21.93 -2.88
N PRO A 153 -0.14 -22.28 -3.46
CA PRO A 153 -1.44 -21.91 -2.90
C PRO A 153 -1.55 -22.30 -1.43
N LEU A 154 -1.94 -21.35 -0.59
CA LEU A 154 -2.12 -21.58 0.84
C LEU A 154 -3.51 -22.19 1.11
N PRO A 155 -3.64 -23.05 2.15
CA PRO A 155 -4.93 -23.56 2.57
C PRO A 155 -5.92 -22.41 2.86
N GLY A 156 -7.14 -22.49 2.33
CA GLY A 156 -8.15 -21.44 2.49
C GLY A 156 -8.06 -20.28 1.50
N SER A 157 -7.10 -20.30 0.56
CA SER A 157 -7.05 -19.37 -0.57
C SER A 157 -8.30 -19.49 -1.46
N ALA A 158 -8.73 -18.37 -2.05
CA ALA A 158 -9.84 -18.35 -3.01
C ALA A 158 -9.42 -18.73 -4.43
N THR A 159 -8.12 -19.01 -4.66
CA THR A 159 -7.57 -19.40 -5.95
C THR A 159 -6.63 -20.59 -5.82
N THR A 160 -6.49 -21.35 -6.92
CA THR A 160 -5.49 -22.40 -7.10
C THR A 160 -4.16 -21.87 -7.63
N VAL A 161 -4.09 -20.58 -7.96
CA VAL A 161 -2.84 -19.89 -8.32
C VAL A 161 -2.13 -19.48 -7.03
N GLY A 162 -0.84 -19.80 -6.93
CA GLY A 162 -0.01 -19.40 -5.79
C GLY A 162 0.44 -17.94 -5.89
N TYR A 163 1.25 -17.47 -4.94
CA TYR A 163 1.70 -16.08 -4.97
C TYR A 163 2.87 -15.95 -5.95
N THR A 164 2.75 -14.96 -6.82
CA THR A 164 3.70 -14.74 -7.91
C THR A 164 4.80 -13.77 -7.50
N LEU A 165 5.94 -13.83 -8.18
CA LEU A 165 7.16 -13.12 -7.81
C LEU A 165 6.99 -11.59 -7.74
N ILE A 166 6.34 -10.97 -8.73
CA ILE A 166 6.38 -9.52 -8.91
C ILE A 166 5.65 -8.76 -7.81
N PRO A 167 4.41 -9.12 -7.43
CA PRO A 167 3.75 -8.49 -6.29
C PRO A 167 4.61 -8.56 -5.02
N GLN A 168 5.21 -9.71 -4.73
CA GLN A 168 6.09 -9.88 -3.57
C GLN A 168 7.34 -9.00 -3.67
N ALA A 169 7.97 -8.93 -4.84
CA ALA A 169 9.16 -8.10 -5.06
C ALA A 169 8.86 -6.60 -4.89
N VAL A 170 7.69 -6.13 -5.34
CA VAL A 170 7.23 -4.76 -5.12
C VAL A 170 7.19 -4.46 -3.62
N TRP A 171 6.60 -5.33 -2.81
CA TRP A 171 6.49 -5.12 -1.37
C TRP A 171 7.77 -5.35 -0.57
N VAL A 172 8.79 -6.00 -1.16
CA VAL A 172 10.15 -6.01 -0.62
C VAL A 172 10.85 -4.67 -0.87
N ILE A 173 10.66 -4.07 -2.04
CA ILE A 173 11.37 -2.85 -2.49
C ILE A 173 10.68 -1.57 -1.99
N ALA A 174 9.37 -1.50 -2.05
CA ALA A 174 8.61 -0.27 -1.79
C ALA A 174 8.80 0.28 -0.36
N PRO A 175 8.85 -0.55 0.72
CA PRO A 175 9.20 -0.05 2.06
C PRO A 175 10.60 0.57 2.13
N ILE A 176 11.56 0.07 1.35
CA ILE A 176 12.93 0.63 1.29
C ILE A 176 12.87 2.02 0.67
N VAL A 177 12.19 2.15 -0.47
CA VAL A 177 12.01 3.43 -1.16
C VAL A 177 11.30 4.44 -0.26
N PHE A 178 10.19 4.01 0.35
CA PHE A 178 9.42 4.84 1.28
C PHE A 178 10.27 5.33 2.46
N TYR A 179 11.01 4.44 3.12
CA TYR A 179 11.87 4.79 4.24
C TYR A 179 12.96 5.78 3.84
N LEU A 180 13.65 5.56 2.72
CA LEU A 180 14.67 6.47 2.21
C LEU A 180 14.13 7.86 1.85
N ILE A 181 12.90 7.93 1.32
CA ILE A 181 12.25 9.22 1.04
C ILE A 181 11.90 9.92 2.36
N PHE A 182 11.41 9.19 3.36
CA PHE A 182 11.11 9.76 4.67
C PHE A 182 12.34 10.44 5.29
N LEU A 183 13.48 9.74 5.32
CA LEU A 183 14.75 10.29 5.84
C LEU A 183 15.15 11.59 5.13
N ARG A 184 14.92 11.69 3.81
CA ARG A 184 15.24 12.88 3.03
C ARG A 184 14.25 14.02 3.24
N LEU A 185 12.96 13.71 3.40
CA LEU A 185 11.90 14.72 3.54
C LEU A 185 12.00 15.44 4.88
N ASP A 186 12.17 14.71 5.99
CA ASP A 186 12.25 15.32 7.32
C ASP A 186 13.46 16.26 7.42
N ARG A 187 14.61 15.83 6.87
CA ARG A 187 15.81 16.67 6.78
C ARG A 187 15.55 17.99 6.06
N ARG A 188 14.85 17.97 4.91
CA ARG A 188 14.53 19.17 4.13
C ARG A 188 13.53 20.09 4.83
N LEU A 189 12.48 19.53 5.43
CA LEU A 189 11.46 20.33 6.12
C LEU A 189 12.03 21.03 7.36
N ARG A 190 12.96 20.40 8.08
CA ARG A 190 13.67 21.04 9.20
C ARG A 190 14.61 22.15 8.78
N MET A 191 15.42 21.94 7.74
CA MET A 191 16.34 22.99 7.24
C MET A 191 15.59 24.27 6.87
N LYS A 192 14.43 24.14 6.21
CA LYS A 192 13.58 25.29 5.89
C LYS A 192 12.97 25.99 7.10
N GLN A 193 12.80 25.30 8.22
CA GLN A 193 12.32 25.91 9.45
C GLN A 193 13.42 26.71 10.15
N ILE A 194 14.68 26.27 10.03
CA ILE A 194 15.86 26.97 10.57
C ILE A 194 16.25 28.18 9.71
N GLU A 195 16.07 28.12 8.39
CA GLU A 195 16.36 29.22 7.46
C GLU A 195 15.26 30.30 7.42
N GLY A 196 14.11 30.04 8.05
CA GLY A 196 12.96 30.95 8.10
C GLY A 196 12.75 31.65 9.45
N GLU A 197 13.70 31.49 10.38
CA GLU A 197 13.85 32.23 11.65
C GLU A 197 15.01 33.24 11.51
#